data_AF-A0A9P1R3Q1-F1
#
_entry.id   AF-A0A9P1R3Q1-F1
#
_cell.length_a   1.000
_cell.length_b   1.000
_cell.length_c   1.000
_cell.angle_alpha   90.00
_cell.angle_beta   90.00
_cell.angle_gamma   90.00
#
_symmetry.space_group_name_H-M   'P 1'
#
loop_
_entity.id
_entity.type
_entity.pdbx_description
1 polymer ?
#
loop_
_entity_poly.entity_id
_entity_poly.type
_entity_poly.pdbx_seq_one_letter_code
_entity_poly.pdbx_strand_id
1 'polypeptide(L)'
;MSSEPLEPNQDVIIPRSRDSLGRPVYKAQLTRTDNQSEKVALVRQTAPLPVIFIPGIMGTNLRNKADKSEVWRPPNGLWPLGDFAASFGALWTWAWRGPKVRQKLLRAERVEVDDQGTIDVGQSGLDEDAARLRGWGKVMRSAYNPVMGLMERRLDNIVSRRELQAWWNDEALSPPADQGEEQGKVGPIDEEELLKASRYQFDVWCAGYNWLQSNRQSALDVRDYIENTVWPFYQKEYGLDPEQMSRMKVILVTHSMGGLVARALTQLHGYERVLGVVHGVQPATGSSTIYHHMRCGYEGIAQVVLGRNAGEVTAVVANSAGALELAPSAEYREGRPWLFLCDAQGQVLKDIDGKPRAYPQNQDPYEEIYKSSTWYGLVPEQNAQYLDLSNTENKKKNPRVIFEKKIDAIADFHNELATAGYHVETYVHYGADDSRHSWRDLIWKGDPTPLETPGATLNDDENGTYNSWFRRGLPTIVQGPLEAGNPLDASGSGGDETVPTDSGQAPALAGVKASFRHGSKGKGQANTKRGYEHQESYNDARAQWAALYGVIKITQLADWHPNDKGGT
;
A
#
# COMPACT_ATOMS: atom_id res chain seq x y z
N MET A 1 -12.08 42.79 -20.30
CA MET A 1 -10.73 42.36 -20.69
C MET A 1 -10.28 43.26 -21.80
N SER A 2 -9.21 44.03 -21.58
CA SER A 2 -8.61 44.91 -22.57
C SER A 2 -8.09 44.07 -23.74
N SER A 3 -8.69 44.27 -24.91
CA SER A 3 -8.23 43.71 -26.17
C SER A 3 -7.05 44.53 -26.67
N GLU A 4 -5.84 44.21 -26.20
CA GLU A 4 -4.65 44.61 -26.96
C GLU A 4 -4.58 43.74 -28.23
N PRO A 5 -4.27 44.32 -29.40
CA PRO A 5 -4.04 43.55 -30.61
C PRO A 5 -2.78 42.70 -30.42
N LEU A 6 -2.89 41.39 -30.63
CA LEU A 6 -1.74 40.49 -30.75
C LEU A 6 -0.79 41.02 -31.83
N GLU A 7 0.50 41.13 -31.52
CA GLU A 7 1.50 41.57 -32.48
C GLU A 7 1.50 40.67 -33.74
N PRO A 8 1.63 41.24 -34.94
CA PRO A 8 1.73 40.46 -36.17
C PRO A 8 3.02 39.63 -36.12
N ASN A 9 2.89 38.31 -36.34
CA ASN A 9 3.95 37.28 -36.41
C ASN A 9 4.30 36.50 -35.13
N GLN A 10 3.45 36.49 -34.09
CA GLN A 10 3.64 35.56 -32.98
C GLN A 10 2.85 34.25 -33.20
N ASP A 11 3.54 33.11 -33.20
CA ASP A 11 2.92 31.78 -33.28
C ASP A 11 1.85 31.61 -32.20
N VAL A 12 0.65 31.23 -32.60
CA VAL A 12 -0.42 30.91 -31.67
C VAL A 12 -0.43 29.41 -31.42
N ILE A 13 0.09 29.02 -30.26
CA ILE A 13 0.11 27.61 -29.86
C ILE A 13 -1.30 27.16 -29.48
N ILE A 14 -1.73 26.07 -30.12
CA ILE A 14 -3.04 25.48 -29.86
C ILE A 14 -2.98 24.78 -28.50
N PRO A 15 -3.90 25.08 -27.57
CA PRO A 15 -3.94 24.42 -26.28
C PRO A 15 -4.20 22.92 -26.45
N ARG A 16 -3.43 22.12 -25.72
CA ARG A 16 -3.61 20.67 -25.60
C ARG A 16 -4.57 20.40 -24.45
N SER A 17 -5.58 19.57 -24.70
CA SER A 17 -6.52 19.02 -23.71
C SER A 17 -6.51 17.49 -23.80
N ARG A 18 -7.32 16.78 -23.01
CA ARG A 18 -7.53 15.34 -23.13
C ARG A 18 -8.99 15.03 -23.53
N ASP A 19 -9.20 13.95 -24.28
CA ASP A 19 -10.53 13.41 -24.58
C ASP A 19 -11.01 12.42 -23.50
N SER A 20 -12.19 11.81 -23.68
CA SER A 20 -12.79 10.86 -22.73
C SER A 20 -12.08 9.50 -22.65
N LEU A 21 -11.03 9.30 -23.46
CA LEU A 21 -10.11 8.17 -23.35
C LEU A 21 -8.77 8.60 -22.70
N GLY A 22 -8.67 9.86 -22.29
CA GLY A 22 -7.46 10.48 -21.76
C GLY A 22 -6.43 10.82 -22.83
N ARG A 23 -6.75 10.72 -24.14
CA ARG A 23 -5.76 10.97 -25.20
C ARG A 23 -5.58 12.46 -25.42
N PRO A 24 -4.36 12.94 -25.75
CA PRO A 24 -4.12 14.35 -26.02
C PRO A 24 -4.86 14.79 -27.29
N VAL A 25 -5.66 15.86 -27.19
CA VAL A 25 -6.40 16.46 -28.31
C VAL A 25 -6.18 17.98 -28.36
N TYR A 26 -6.06 18.51 -29.57
CA TYR A 26 -5.87 19.93 -29.83
C TYR A 26 -7.16 20.52 -30.39
N LYS A 27 -7.71 21.54 -29.73
CA LYS A 27 -8.93 22.21 -30.18
C LYS A 27 -8.58 23.58 -30.73
N ALA A 28 -8.66 23.73 -32.06
CA ALA A 28 -8.54 25.00 -32.73
C ALA A 28 -9.92 25.65 -32.92
N GLN A 29 -10.01 26.96 -32.77
CA GLN A 29 -11.19 27.74 -33.16
C GLN A 29 -10.95 28.35 -34.53
N LEU A 30 -12.01 28.41 -35.35
CA LEU A 30 -11.95 29.13 -36.62
C LEU A 30 -11.73 30.61 -36.36
N THR A 31 -10.70 31.18 -36.99
CA THR A 31 -10.41 32.62 -36.95
C THR A 31 -10.94 33.31 -38.20
N ARG A 32 -11.08 34.64 -38.14
CA ARG A 32 -11.38 35.45 -39.33
C ARG A 32 -10.29 35.25 -40.39
N THR A 33 -10.66 35.38 -41.65
CA THR A 33 -9.77 35.16 -42.81
C THR A 33 -8.60 36.16 -42.91
N ASP A 34 -8.71 37.31 -42.25
CA ASP A 34 -7.64 38.32 -42.15
C ASP A 34 -6.61 38.01 -41.06
N ASN A 35 -6.84 37.00 -40.20
CA ASN A 35 -5.83 36.51 -39.26
C ASN A 35 -4.88 35.54 -39.97
N GLN A 36 -3.64 35.97 -40.19
CA GLN A 36 -2.57 35.21 -40.84
C GLN A 36 -1.57 34.60 -39.85
N SER A 37 -1.84 34.64 -38.53
CA SER A 37 -0.93 34.08 -37.53
C SER A 37 -0.84 32.56 -37.66
N GLU A 38 0.38 32.02 -37.64
CA GLU A 38 0.59 30.57 -37.66
C GLU A 38 0.00 29.92 -36.40
N LYS A 39 -0.63 28.76 -36.58
CA LYS A 39 -1.17 27.92 -35.50
C LYS A 39 -0.27 26.71 -35.32
N VAL A 40 0.35 26.59 -34.15
CA VAL A 40 1.32 25.53 -33.87
C VAL A 40 0.72 24.52 -32.89
N ALA A 41 0.67 23.25 -33.28
CA ALA A 41 0.34 22.13 -32.39
C ALA A 41 1.64 21.45 -31.94
N LEU A 42 1.94 21.49 -30.64
CA LEU A 42 3.12 20.84 -30.08
C LEU A 42 2.85 19.35 -29.85
N VAL A 43 3.11 18.51 -30.85
CA VAL A 43 2.87 17.06 -30.80
C VAL A 43 4.10 16.30 -30.30
N ARG A 44 3.90 15.32 -29.41
CA ARG A 44 4.96 14.39 -28.97
C ARG A 44 4.88 13.10 -29.79
N GLN A 45 6.03 12.48 -30.09
CA GLN A 45 6.05 11.14 -30.66
C GLN A 45 5.53 10.14 -29.62
N THR A 46 4.70 9.21 -30.06
CA THR A 46 4.06 8.24 -29.16
C THR A 46 5.05 7.17 -28.71
N ALA A 47 5.47 7.23 -27.44
CA ALA A 47 6.20 6.19 -26.70
C ALA A 47 5.57 6.04 -25.31
N PRO A 48 4.49 5.26 -25.18
CA PRO A 48 3.79 5.10 -23.90
C PRO A 48 4.67 4.36 -22.89
N LEU A 49 4.64 4.83 -21.64
CA LEU A 49 5.27 4.22 -20.47
C LEU A 49 4.26 4.19 -19.32
N PRO A 50 3.36 3.19 -19.28
CA PRO A 50 2.31 3.13 -18.29
C PRO A 50 2.87 3.03 -16.88
N VAL A 51 2.26 3.79 -15.96
CA VAL A 51 2.54 3.72 -14.52
C VAL A 51 1.39 2.95 -13.87
N ILE A 52 1.66 1.76 -13.35
CA ILE A 52 0.65 0.92 -12.72
C ILE A 52 0.67 1.16 -11.21
N PHE A 53 -0.35 1.86 -10.73
CA PHE A 53 -0.57 2.07 -9.31
C PHE A 53 -1.24 0.83 -8.69
N ILE A 54 -0.61 0.26 -7.65
CA ILE A 54 -1.13 -0.89 -6.90
C ILE A 54 -1.43 -0.46 -5.45
N PRO A 55 -2.69 -0.50 -4.99
CA PRO A 55 -3.08 0.02 -3.68
C PRO A 55 -2.66 -0.91 -2.51
N GLY A 56 -2.92 -0.47 -1.28
CA GLY A 56 -2.69 -1.26 -0.07
C GLY A 56 -3.80 -2.28 0.25
N ILE A 57 -3.58 -3.03 1.33
CA ILE A 57 -4.62 -3.87 1.92
C ILE A 57 -5.84 -3.03 2.27
N MET A 58 -7.04 -3.56 1.99
CA MET A 58 -8.32 -2.86 2.19
C MET A 58 -8.50 -1.57 1.36
N GLY A 59 -7.52 -1.23 0.51
CA GLY A 59 -7.54 -0.04 -0.33
C GLY A 59 -8.37 -0.18 -1.60
N THR A 60 -8.80 -1.39 -1.97
CA THR A 60 -9.61 -1.66 -3.18
C THR A 60 -11.06 -1.95 -2.80
N ASN A 61 -12.01 -1.32 -3.49
CA ASN A 61 -13.45 -1.59 -3.42
C ASN A 61 -13.76 -3.02 -3.87
N LEU A 62 -14.63 -3.72 -3.15
CA LEU A 62 -15.06 -5.07 -3.49
C LEU A 62 -16.58 -5.18 -3.57
N ARG A 63 -17.04 -5.98 -4.51
CA ARG A 63 -18.44 -6.41 -4.64
C ARG A 63 -18.54 -7.92 -4.63
N ASN A 64 -19.72 -8.43 -4.33
CA ASN A 64 -20.01 -9.85 -4.42
C ASN A 64 -19.92 -10.30 -5.89
N LYS A 65 -19.24 -11.42 -6.15
CA LYS A 65 -19.02 -11.94 -7.49
C LYS A 65 -20.31 -12.41 -8.18
N ALA A 66 -21.29 -12.90 -7.42
CA ALA A 66 -22.53 -13.47 -7.94
C ALA A 66 -23.62 -12.42 -8.17
N ASP A 67 -23.96 -11.64 -7.15
CA ASP A 67 -25.06 -10.67 -7.22
C ASP A 67 -24.61 -9.23 -7.51
N LYS A 68 -23.29 -8.99 -7.58
CA LYS A 68 -22.65 -7.68 -7.84
C LYS A 68 -22.94 -6.60 -6.80
N SER A 69 -23.54 -6.95 -5.66
CA SER A 69 -23.76 -6.02 -4.55
C SER A 69 -22.46 -5.60 -3.88
N GLU A 70 -22.40 -4.35 -3.45
CA GLU A 70 -21.24 -3.77 -2.78
C GLU A 70 -21.03 -4.44 -1.42
N VAL A 71 -19.82 -4.98 -1.20
CA VAL A 71 -19.46 -5.62 0.07
C VAL A 71 -18.37 -4.87 0.82
N TRP A 72 -17.53 -4.11 0.13
CA TRP A 72 -16.47 -3.31 0.72
C TRP A 72 -16.25 -2.02 -0.08
N ARG A 73 -16.43 -0.87 0.56
CA ARG A 73 -15.97 0.43 0.06
C ARG A 73 -15.44 1.22 1.26
N PRO A 74 -14.11 1.45 1.36
CA PRO A 74 -13.54 2.19 2.47
C PRO A 74 -14.06 3.64 2.46
N PRO A 75 -14.00 4.35 3.60
CA PRO A 75 -14.49 5.72 3.69
C PRO A 75 -13.76 6.63 2.69
N ASN A 76 -14.51 7.34 1.85
CA ASN A 76 -13.96 8.18 0.77
C ASN A 76 -13.91 9.68 1.12
N GLY A 77 -14.24 10.06 2.36
CA GLY A 77 -14.24 11.46 2.80
C GLY A 77 -12.99 11.83 3.58
N LEU A 78 -12.47 13.05 3.37
CA LEU A 78 -11.53 13.68 4.30
C LEU A 78 -12.26 13.94 5.62
N TRP A 79 -12.03 13.11 6.62
CA TRP A 79 -12.58 13.37 7.96
C TRP A 79 -11.67 14.38 8.69
N PRO A 80 -12.19 15.47 9.29
CA PRO A 80 -13.60 15.74 9.61
C PRO A 80 -14.29 16.77 8.69
N LEU A 81 -13.74 17.07 7.51
CA LEU A 81 -14.16 18.23 6.70
C LEU A 81 -14.55 17.83 5.28
N GLY A 82 -15.85 17.56 5.10
CA GLY A 82 -16.54 17.82 3.84
C GLY A 82 -16.70 16.63 2.90
N ASP A 83 -17.60 15.71 3.23
CA ASP A 83 -18.78 15.43 2.39
C ASP A 83 -19.77 14.56 3.19
N PHE A 84 -20.77 15.22 3.79
CA PHE A 84 -21.57 14.69 4.90
C PHE A 84 -22.60 13.62 4.48
N ALA A 85 -22.89 13.48 3.18
CA ALA A 85 -24.01 12.68 2.69
C ALA A 85 -23.61 11.32 2.09
N ALA A 86 -22.53 11.24 1.30
CA ALA A 86 -22.13 10.01 0.61
C ALA A 86 -21.34 9.04 1.52
N SER A 87 -20.62 9.57 2.50
CA SER A 87 -19.78 8.82 3.44
C SER A 87 -20.60 8.10 4.53
N PHE A 88 -21.82 8.55 4.85
CA PHE A 88 -22.64 7.96 5.91
C PHE A 88 -23.34 6.65 5.52
N GLY A 89 -23.77 6.49 4.26
CA GLY A 89 -24.54 5.31 3.83
C GLY A 89 -23.76 4.00 3.93
N ALA A 90 -22.57 3.95 3.32
CA ALA A 90 -21.70 2.77 3.30
C ALA A 90 -21.12 2.43 4.69
N LEU A 91 -20.68 3.47 5.43
CA LEU A 91 -20.13 3.34 6.79
C LEU A 91 -21.19 2.83 7.79
N TRP A 92 -22.43 3.32 7.68
CA TRP A 92 -23.55 2.84 8.47
C TRP A 92 -23.87 1.38 8.14
N THR A 93 -23.99 0.99 6.87
CA THR A 93 -24.25 -0.42 6.52
C THR A 93 -23.21 -1.39 7.06
N TRP A 94 -21.94 -0.99 7.18
CA TRP A 94 -20.90 -1.87 7.71
C TRP A 94 -20.83 -1.88 9.25
N ALA A 95 -21.09 -0.73 9.89
CA ALA A 95 -21.18 -0.60 11.34
C ALA A 95 -22.28 -1.50 11.96
N TRP A 96 -23.38 -1.77 11.24
CA TRP A 96 -24.45 -2.67 11.71
C TRP A 96 -24.26 -4.14 11.31
N ARG A 97 -23.26 -4.48 10.49
CA ARG A 97 -22.96 -5.87 10.12
C ARG A 97 -22.14 -6.52 11.22
N GLY A 98 -22.75 -7.42 12.00
CA GLY A 98 -22.04 -8.23 12.99
C GLY A 98 -21.08 -9.27 12.37
N PRO A 99 -20.25 -9.96 13.20
CA PRO A 99 -19.19 -10.86 12.76
C PRO A 99 -19.64 -11.92 11.72
N LYS A 100 -20.80 -12.55 11.94
CA LYS A 100 -21.35 -13.57 11.04
C LYS A 100 -21.66 -13.04 9.64
N VAL A 101 -22.16 -11.81 9.55
CA VAL A 101 -22.49 -11.18 8.26
C VAL A 101 -21.21 -10.77 7.54
N ARG A 102 -20.24 -10.18 8.26
CA ARG A 102 -18.93 -9.82 7.69
C ARG A 102 -18.21 -11.03 7.14
N GLN A 103 -18.11 -12.12 7.91
CA GLN A 103 -17.50 -13.39 7.47
C GLN A 103 -18.22 -14.03 6.27
N LYS A 104 -19.53 -13.82 6.12
CA LYS A 104 -20.28 -14.33 4.96
C LYS A 104 -19.97 -13.54 3.69
N LEU A 105 -19.85 -12.21 3.80
CA LEU A 105 -19.70 -11.29 2.67
C LEU A 105 -18.24 -11.13 2.24
N LEU A 106 -17.30 -11.04 3.18
CA LEU A 106 -15.87 -10.91 2.92
C LEU A 106 -15.20 -12.27 2.88
N ARG A 107 -15.51 -13.03 1.83
CA ARG A 107 -14.81 -14.27 1.50
C ARG A 107 -14.07 -14.09 0.18
N ALA A 108 -12.76 -14.34 0.21
CA ALA A 108 -11.86 -14.14 -0.92
C ALA A 108 -12.40 -14.72 -2.23
N GLU A 109 -12.96 -15.93 -2.19
CA GLU A 109 -13.48 -16.64 -3.37
C GLU A 109 -14.82 -16.08 -3.90
N ARG A 110 -15.54 -15.29 -3.10
CA ARG A 110 -16.89 -14.79 -3.41
C ARG A 110 -16.94 -13.32 -3.76
N VAL A 111 -15.79 -12.64 -3.78
CA VAL A 111 -15.70 -11.21 -4.10
C VAL A 111 -14.90 -11.00 -5.37
N GLU A 112 -15.08 -9.83 -5.95
CA GLU A 112 -14.27 -9.29 -7.05
C GLU A 112 -14.10 -7.78 -6.85
N VAL A 113 -13.14 -7.21 -7.57
CA VAL A 113 -12.90 -5.76 -7.59
C VAL A 113 -14.15 -5.03 -8.11
N ASP A 114 -14.51 -3.95 -7.43
CA ASP A 114 -15.57 -3.04 -7.84
C ASP A 114 -14.99 -1.72 -8.35
N ASP A 115 -15.13 -1.47 -9.64
CA ASP A 115 -14.62 -0.27 -10.32
C ASP A 115 -15.62 0.90 -10.34
N GLN A 116 -16.79 0.73 -9.70
CA GLN A 116 -17.87 1.72 -9.68
C GLN A 116 -17.77 2.72 -8.53
N GLY A 117 -16.64 2.76 -7.82
CA GLY A 117 -16.41 3.74 -6.77
C GLY A 117 -16.37 5.18 -7.29
N THR A 118 -16.49 6.13 -6.37
CA THR A 118 -16.36 7.57 -6.65
C THR A 118 -14.93 7.91 -7.06
N ILE A 119 -14.77 8.85 -7.98
CA ILE A 119 -13.47 9.31 -8.47
C ILE A 119 -13.31 10.80 -8.16
N ASP A 120 -12.11 11.21 -7.76
CA ASP A 120 -11.68 12.61 -7.78
C ASP A 120 -10.57 12.76 -8.81
N VAL A 121 -10.88 13.42 -9.93
CA VAL A 121 -9.90 13.66 -11.00
C VAL A 121 -8.91 14.77 -10.64
N GLY A 122 -9.18 15.58 -9.62
CA GLY A 122 -8.32 16.68 -9.17
C GLY A 122 -7.83 17.56 -10.32
N GLN A 123 -6.51 17.78 -10.37
CA GLN A 123 -5.83 18.50 -11.46
C GLN A 123 -5.11 17.56 -12.44
N SER A 124 -5.56 16.30 -12.57
CA SER A 124 -4.96 15.32 -13.48
C SER A 124 -5.04 15.72 -14.96
N GLY A 125 -6.05 16.52 -15.32
CA GLY A 125 -6.38 16.82 -16.71
C GLY A 125 -7.24 15.75 -17.39
N LEU A 126 -7.63 14.69 -16.67
CA LEU A 126 -8.59 13.67 -17.11
C LEU A 126 -10.02 14.09 -16.78
N ASP A 127 -10.98 13.61 -17.59
CA ASP A 127 -12.38 13.55 -17.17
C ASP A 127 -12.66 12.25 -16.39
N GLU A 128 -13.86 12.16 -15.80
CA GLU A 128 -14.23 11.02 -14.96
C GLU A 128 -14.30 9.72 -15.77
N ASP A 129 -14.73 9.75 -17.03
CA ASP A 129 -14.81 8.57 -17.89
C ASP A 129 -13.42 8.00 -18.18
N ALA A 130 -12.45 8.86 -18.52
CA ALA A 130 -11.06 8.45 -18.71
C ALA A 130 -10.46 7.90 -17.41
N ALA A 131 -10.67 8.58 -16.27
CA ALA A 131 -10.18 8.10 -14.98
C ALA A 131 -10.84 6.77 -14.56
N ARG A 132 -12.12 6.56 -14.89
CA ARG A 132 -12.84 5.30 -14.65
C ARG A 132 -12.31 4.18 -15.54
N LEU A 133 -12.04 4.47 -16.80
CA LEU A 133 -11.36 3.53 -17.72
C LEU A 133 -9.97 3.13 -17.19
N ARG A 134 -9.21 4.08 -16.63
CA ARG A 134 -7.93 3.84 -15.94
C ARG A 134 -8.07 3.09 -14.61
N GLY A 135 -9.30 2.86 -14.15
CA GLY A 135 -9.60 2.11 -12.93
C GLY A 135 -9.52 2.93 -11.64
N TRP A 136 -9.48 4.27 -11.68
CA TRP A 136 -9.29 5.08 -10.47
C TRP A 136 -10.47 4.97 -9.48
N GLY A 137 -11.64 4.53 -9.94
CA GLY A 137 -12.81 4.21 -9.12
C GLY A 137 -12.72 2.85 -8.40
N LYS A 138 -11.66 2.06 -8.63
CA LYS A 138 -11.45 0.77 -7.94
C LYS A 138 -11.01 0.93 -6.50
N VAL A 139 -10.53 2.10 -6.08
CA VAL A 139 -9.78 2.25 -4.83
C VAL A 139 -10.31 3.37 -3.94
N MET A 140 -9.81 3.42 -2.70
CA MET A 140 -10.12 4.48 -1.73
C MET A 140 -9.76 5.85 -2.31
N ARG A 141 -10.77 6.71 -2.45
CA ARG A 141 -10.64 7.97 -3.18
C ARG A 141 -9.66 8.92 -2.50
N SER A 142 -9.83 9.21 -1.21
CA SER A 142 -9.01 10.19 -0.48
C SER A 142 -7.53 9.80 -0.42
N ALA A 143 -7.24 8.51 -0.23
CA ALA A 143 -5.87 8.01 -0.08
C ALA A 143 -5.11 7.98 -1.42
N TYR A 144 -5.78 7.66 -2.54
CA TYR A 144 -5.08 7.30 -3.78
C TYR A 144 -5.36 8.18 -4.99
N ASN A 145 -6.57 8.74 -5.13
CA ASN A 145 -6.86 9.58 -6.30
C ASN A 145 -5.97 10.84 -6.35
N PRO A 146 -5.68 11.54 -5.24
CA PRO A 146 -4.78 12.70 -5.27
C PRO A 146 -3.38 12.39 -5.81
N VAL A 147 -2.75 11.29 -5.36
CA VAL A 147 -1.41 10.92 -5.83
C VAL A 147 -1.41 10.43 -7.27
N MET A 148 -2.44 9.68 -7.69
CA MET A 148 -2.58 9.26 -9.10
C MET A 148 -2.75 10.49 -10.01
N GLY A 149 -3.59 11.44 -9.62
CA GLY A 149 -3.77 12.71 -10.33
C GLY A 149 -2.53 13.60 -10.33
N LEU A 150 -1.77 13.61 -9.24
CA LEU A 150 -0.48 14.29 -9.14
C LEU A 150 0.55 13.69 -10.10
N MET A 151 0.68 12.36 -10.13
CA MET A 151 1.63 11.70 -11.03
C MET A 151 1.24 11.93 -12.49
N GLU A 152 -0.04 11.76 -12.84
CA GLU A 152 -0.55 12.03 -14.20
C GLU A 152 -0.16 13.43 -14.66
N ARG A 153 -0.51 14.46 -13.86
CA ARG A 153 -0.24 15.86 -14.25
C ARG A 153 1.24 16.21 -14.27
N ARG A 154 2.05 15.67 -13.35
CA ARG A 154 3.48 15.99 -13.27
C ARG A 154 4.22 15.36 -14.43
N LEU A 155 3.99 14.08 -14.69
CA LEU A 155 4.67 13.33 -15.75
C LEU A 155 4.23 13.79 -17.15
N ASP A 156 3.01 14.31 -17.29
CA ASP A 156 2.57 14.96 -18.54
C ASP A 156 3.29 16.27 -18.85
N ASN A 157 3.77 16.94 -17.82
CA ASN A 157 4.26 18.31 -17.87
C ASN A 157 5.68 18.39 -17.30
N ILE A 158 6.60 17.55 -17.81
CA ILE A 158 8.03 17.60 -17.46
C ILE A 158 8.71 18.78 -18.18
N VAL A 159 8.68 18.75 -19.52
CA VAL A 159 9.27 19.77 -20.39
C VAL A 159 8.21 20.33 -21.34
N SER A 160 8.22 21.64 -21.52
CA SER A 160 7.44 22.35 -22.54
C SER A 160 8.26 23.49 -23.10
N ARG A 161 8.24 23.68 -24.43
CA ARG A 161 8.98 24.76 -25.10
C ARG A 161 10.47 24.80 -24.73
N ARG A 162 11.07 23.62 -24.53
CA ARG A 162 12.48 23.43 -24.12
C ARG A 162 12.81 23.94 -22.70
N GLU A 163 11.80 24.18 -21.88
CA GLU A 163 11.96 24.60 -20.49
C GLU A 163 11.40 23.53 -19.54
N LEU A 164 12.11 23.29 -18.43
CA LEU A 164 11.61 22.49 -17.33
C LEU A 164 10.41 23.19 -16.69
N GLN A 165 9.33 22.46 -16.49
CA GLN A 165 8.10 23.00 -15.90
C GLN A 165 8.18 23.07 -14.38
N ALA A 166 7.21 23.77 -13.77
CA ALA A 166 7.11 23.94 -12.33
C ALA A 166 7.18 22.60 -11.56
N TRP A 167 7.86 22.62 -10.42
CA TRP A 167 8.26 21.46 -9.61
C TRP A 167 9.45 20.66 -10.16
N TRP A 168 9.51 20.44 -11.48
CA TRP A 168 10.63 19.75 -12.10
C TRP A 168 11.91 20.58 -12.17
N ASN A 169 11.77 21.92 -12.21
CA ASN A 169 12.88 22.86 -12.29
C ASN A 169 13.50 23.26 -10.94
N ASP A 170 12.95 22.78 -9.81
CA ASP A 170 13.43 23.12 -8.47
C ASP A 170 13.27 21.92 -7.52
N GLU A 171 12.05 21.66 -7.02
CA GLU A 171 11.84 20.66 -5.97
C GLU A 171 12.28 19.23 -6.35
N ALA A 172 12.11 18.83 -7.61
CA ALA A 172 12.53 17.52 -8.10
C ALA A 172 14.05 17.31 -8.10
N LEU A 173 14.82 18.41 -8.14
CA LEU A 173 16.28 18.40 -8.21
C LEU A 173 16.94 18.26 -6.83
N SER A 174 16.13 18.22 -5.76
CA SER A 174 16.59 18.05 -4.39
C SER A 174 17.52 16.83 -4.26
N PRO A 175 18.68 16.95 -3.60
CA PRO A 175 19.55 15.82 -3.30
C PRO A 175 18.77 14.70 -2.58
N PRO A 176 18.90 13.41 -2.97
CA PRO A 176 18.17 12.34 -2.31
C PRO A 176 18.43 12.26 -0.80
N ALA A 177 19.65 12.57 -0.36
CA ALA A 177 20.01 12.63 1.06
C ALA A 177 19.19 13.67 1.84
N ASP A 178 18.75 14.77 1.21
CA ASP A 178 17.90 15.78 1.84
C ASP A 178 16.47 15.28 2.06
N GLN A 179 16.06 14.31 1.26
CA GLN A 179 14.76 13.63 1.32
C GLN A 179 14.80 12.39 2.21
N GLY A 180 15.94 12.07 2.84
CA GLY A 180 16.11 10.92 3.72
C GLY A 180 16.51 9.63 3.02
N GLU A 181 17.09 9.70 1.82
CA GLU A 181 17.73 8.55 1.18
C GLU A 181 18.89 8.02 2.04
N GLU A 182 18.93 6.71 2.29
CA GLU A 182 19.84 6.09 3.26
C GLU A 182 20.85 5.11 2.64
N GLN A 183 20.72 4.74 1.37
CA GLN A 183 21.64 3.79 0.72
C GLN A 183 22.89 4.48 0.17
N GLY A 184 22.82 5.78 -0.16
CA GLY A 184 23.92 6.57 -0.72
C GLY A 184 24.34 6.13 -2.13
N LYS A 185 23.48 5.40 -2.86
CA LYS A 185 23.79 4.81 -4.17
C LYS A 185 23.28 5.64 -5.35
N VAL A 186 22.32 6.54 -5.12
CA VAL A 186 21.63 7.28 -6.17
C VAL A 186 21.87 8.79 -6.04
N GLY A 187 21.98 9.48 -7.18
CA GLY A 187 22.20 10.93 -7.24
C GLY A 187 20.91 11.74 -7.43
N PRO A 188 20.97 13.08 -7.34
CA PRO A 188 19.84 13.95 -7.70
C PRO A 188 19.38 13.69 -9.13
N ILE A 189 18.14 14.11 -9.43
CA ILE A 189 17.69 14.18 -10.82
C ILE A 189 18.45 15.31 -11.52
N ASP A 190 18.87 15.08 -12.76
CA ASP A 190 19.44 16.12 -13.61
C ASP A 190 18.53 16.49 -14.81
N GLU A 191 18.90 17.54 -15.52
CA GLU A 191 18.14 18.03 -16.67
C GLU A 191 18.11 17.04 -17.84
N GLU A 192 19.18 16.25 -18.04
CA GLU A 192 19.24 15.25 -19.12
C GLU A 192 18.26 14.11 -18.88
N GLU A 193 18.18 13.66 -17.63
CA GLU A 193 17.21 12.66 -17.18
C GLU A 193 15.77 13.13 -17.37
N LEU A 194 15.47 14.39 -17.05
CA LEU A 194 14.14 14.99 -17.27
C LEU A 194 13.84 15.15 -18.75
N LEU A 195 14.82 15.56 -19.55
CA LEU A 195 14.66 15.69 -20.99
C LEU A 195 14.42 14.33 -21.65
N LYS A 196 15.14 13.28 -21.23
CA LYS A 196 14.88 11.90 -21.69
C LYS A 196 13.49 11.44 -21.26
N ALA A 197 13.12 11.60 -19.99
CA ALA A 197 11.81 11.20 -19.50
C ALA A 197 10.65 11.92 -20.23
N SER A 198 10.83 13.19 -20.60
CA SER A 198 9.82 13.98 -21.32
C SER A 198 9.45 13.46 -22.72
N ARG A 199 10.28 12.55 -23.28
CA ARG A 199 10.04 11.86 -24.55
C ARG A 199 8.91 10.84 -24.45
N TYR A 200 8.74 10.26 -23.26
CA TYR A 200 7.74 9.23 -22.99
C TYR A 200 6.38 9.85 -22.63
N GLN A 201 5.30 9.10 -22.86
CA GLN A 201 3.97 9.45 -22.35
C GLN A 201 3.61 8.53 -21.19
N PHE A 202 3.50 9.12 -20.02
CA PHE A 202 3.08 8.42 -18.82
C PHE A 202 1.58 8.54 -18.65
N ASP A 203 0.99 7.46 -18.21
CA ASP A 203 -0.43 7.32 -17.96
C ASP A 203 -0.58 6.43 -16.75
N VAL A 204 -1.26 6.92 -15.72
CA VAL A 204 -1.45 6.22 -14.45
C VAL A 204 -2.68 5.32 -14.55
N TRP A 205 -2.46 4.01 -14.50
CA TRP A 205 -3.48 2.98 -14.43
C TRP A 205 -3.57 2.43 -13.02
N CYS A 206 -4.78 2.20 -12.53
CA CYS A 206 -5.02 1.66 -11.19
C CYS A 206 -5.32 0.17 -11.24
N ALA A 207 -4.41 -0.63 -10.71
CA ALA A 207 -4.53 -2.08 -10.58
C ALA A 207 -5.07 -2.43 -9.18
N GLY A 208 -6.30 -2.02 -8.90
CA GLY A 208 -7.05 -2.52 -7.74
C GLY A 208 -7.17 -4.04 -7.78
N TYR A 209 -7.03 -4.70 -6.63
CA TYR A 209 -7.04 -6.16 -6.50
C TYR A 209 -7.89 -6.63 -5.33
N ASN A 210 -8.27 -7.90 -5.36
CA ASN A 210 -8.93 -8.56 -4.23
C ASN A 210 -7.93 -8.73 -3.07
N TRP A 211 -7.95 -7.85 -2.08
CA TRP A 211 -7.01 -7.91 -0.96
C TRP A 211 -7.33 -9.03 0.06
N LEU A 212 -8.46 -9.75 -0.09
CA LEU A 212 -8.80 -10.87 0.78
C LEU A 212 -8.09 -12.18 0.37
N GLN A 213 -7.79 -12.37 -0.91
CA GLN A 213 -7.06 -13.54 -1.40
C GLN A 213 -5.55 -13.36 -1.21
N SER A 214 -4.78 -14.44 -1.34
CA SER A 214 -3.31 -14.36 -1.25
C SER A 214 -2.74 -13.34 -2.25
N ASN A 215 -1.76 -12.56 -1.81
CA ASN A 215 -1.04 -11.62 -2.66
C ASN A 215 -0.35 -12.32 -3.84
N ARG A 216 -0.04 -13.62 -3.71
CA ARG A 216 0.43 -14.46 -4.82
C ARG A 216 -0.57 -14.52 -5.98
N GLN A 217 -1.85 -14.69 -5.67
CA GLN A 217 -2.91 -14.73 -6.69
C GLN A 217 -3.19 -13.32 -7.21
N SER A 218 -3.24 -12.32 -6.33
CA SER A 218 -3.42 -10.93 -6.74
C SER A 218 -2.31 -10.44 -7.69
N ALA A 219 -1.10 -10.98 -7.60
CA ALA A 219 -0.04 -10.72 -8.57
C ALA A 219 -0.39 -11.21 -9.98
N LEU A 220 -1.03 -12.38 -10.11
CA LEU A 220 -1.53 -12.88 -11.39
C LEU A 220 -2.69 -12.02 -11.90
N ASP A 221 -3.59 -11.59 -11.02
CA ASP A 221 -4.69 -10.71 -11.40
C ASP A 221 -4.18 -9.34 -11.91
N VAL A 222 -3.11 -8.79 -11.30
CA VAL A 222 -2.43 -7.58 -11.77
C VAL A 222 -1.73 -7.82 -13.11
N ARG A 223 -1.08 -8.98 -13.30
CA ARG A 223 -0.51 -9.37 -14.59
C ARG A 223 -1.61 -9.37 -15.66
N ASP A 224 -2.72 -10.04 -15.41
CA ASP A 224 -3.85 -10.13 -16.34
C ASP A 224 -4.44 -8.75 -16.63
N TYR A 225 -4.51 -7.85 -15.65
CA TYR A 225 -4.93 -6.48 -15.88
C TYR A 225 -3.99 -5.73 -16.85
N ILE A 226 -2.68 -5.87 -16.68
CA ILE A 226 -1.70 -5.25 -17.58
C ILE A 226 -1.79 -5.86 -18.99
N GLU A 227 -1.79 -7.20 -19.09
CA GLU A 227 -1.86 -7.96 -20.34
C GLU A 227 -3.16 -7.73 -21.12
N ASN A 228 -4.29 -7.71 -20.42
CA ASN A 228 -5.60 -7.82 -21.05
C ASN A 228 -6.42 -6.52 -21.01
N THR A 229 -5.95 -5.48 -20.31
CA THR A 229 -6.61 -4.17 -20.28
C THR A 229 -5.68 -3.04 -20.70
N VAL A 230 -4.54 -2.89 -20.03
CA VAL A 230 -3.63 -1.76 -20.25
C VAL A 230 -3.02 -1.82 -21.65
N TRP A 231 -2.42 -2.95 -22.03
CA TRP A 231 -1.80 -3.04 -23.36
C TRP A 231 -2.76 -3.06 -24.54
N PRO A 232 -3.91 -3.76 -24.48
CA PRO A 232 -4.90 -3.67 -25.55
C PRO A 232 -5.39 -2.25 -25.78
N PHE A 233 -5.47 -1.41 -24.73
CA PHE A 233 -5.73 0.02 -24.91
C PHE A 233 -4.65 0.68 -25.77
N TYR A 234 -3.36 0.51 -25.43
CA TYR A 234 -2.29 1.15 -26.21
C TYR A 234 -2.20 0.63 -27.65
N GLN A 235 -2.33 -0.69 -27.82
CA GLN A 235 -2.33 -1.33 -29.13
C GLN A 235 -3.43 -0.76 -30.03
N LYS A 236 -4.66 -0.67 -29.50
CA LYS A 236 -5.81 -0.19 -30.26
C LYS A 236 -5.76 1.30 -30.52
N GLU A 237 -5.51 2.10 -29.47
CA GLU A 237 -5.67 3.56 -29.53
C GLU A 237 -4.48 4.28 -30.18
N TYR A 238 -3.29 3.65 -30.20
CA TYR A 238 -2.10 4.21 -30.84
C TYR A 238 -1.61 3.41 -32.05
N GLY A 239 -2.32 2.34 -32.44
CA GLY A 239 -2.01 1.55 -33.64
C GLY A 239 -0.63 0.88 -33.59
N LEU A 240 -0.18 0.49 -32.39
CA LEU A 240 1.15 -0.07 -32.17
C LEU A 240 1.20 -1.51 -32.69
N ASP A 241 2.25 -1.84 -33.43
CA ASP A 241 2.48 -3.19 -33.93
C ASP A 241 2.95 -4.14 -32.80
N PRO A 242 2.88 -5.47 -33.00
CA PRO A 242 3.29 -6.44 -31.98
C PRO A 242 4.77 -6.34 -31.56
N GLU A 243 5.66 -5.90 -32.46
CA GLU A 243 7.08 -5.75 -32.14
C GLU A 243 7.29 -4.57 -31.19
N GLN A 244 6.67 -3.42 -31.49
CA GLN A 244 6.64 -2.25 -30.61
C GLN A 244 6.08 -2.63 -29.23
N MET A 245 4.93 -3.29 -29.20
CA MET A 245 4.28 -3.72 -27.95
C MET A 245 5.16 -4.65 -27.11
N SER A 246 5.91 -5.56 -27.73
CA SER A 246 6.75 -6.52 -26.98
C SER A 246 7.96 -5.87 -26.30
N ARG A 247 8.42 -4.71 -26.79
CA ARG A 247 9.52 -3.93 -26.20
C ARG A 247 9.07 -3.00 -25.07
N MET A 248 7.79 -2.65 -25.05
CA MET A 248 7.25 -1.71 -24.07
C MET A 248 7.18 -2.32 -22.68
N LYS A 249 7.52 -1.51 -21.69
CA LYS A 249 7.53 -1.88 -20.28
C LYS A 249 6.59 -0.98 -19.48
N VAL A 250 6.26 -1.39 -18.27
CA VAL A 250 5.52 -0.57 -17.29
C VAL A 250 6.38 -0.26 -16.07
N ILE A 251 6.06 0.81 -15.36
CA ILE A 251 6.62 1.11 -14.03
C ILE A 251 5.54 0.79 -13.00
N LEU A 252 5.90 0.06 -11.93
CA LEU A 252 4.98 -0.16 -10.82
C LEU A 252 5.17 0.91 -9.74
N VAL A 253 4.08 1.46 -9.22
CA VAL A 253 4.07 2.31 -8.03
C VAL A 253 3.10 1.71 -7.04
N THR A 254 3.56 1.34 -5.85
CA THR A 254 2.76 0.53 -4.92
C THR A 254 2.59 1.21 -3.59
N HIS A 255 1.42 1.07 -2.99
CA HIS A 255 1.17 1.44 -1.60
C HIS A 255 1.09 0.19 -0.72
N SER A 256 1.71 0.20 0.47
CA SER A 256 1.51 -0.80 1.52
C SER A 256 1.69 -2.24 0.98
N MET A 257 0.73 -3.14 1.23
CA MET A 257 0.76 -4.53 0.76
C MET A 257 0.69 -4.70 -0.75
N GLY A 258 0.35 -3.65 -1.51
CA GLY A 258 0.58 -3.64 -2.96
C GLY A 258 2.04 -3.90 -3.34
N GLY A 259 2.98 -3.59 -2.44
CA GLY A 259 4.39 -3.94 -2.62
C GLY A 259 4.66 -5.44 -2.54
N LEU A 260 3.89 -6.20 -1.74
CA LEU A 260 3.98 -7.67 -1.69
C LEU A 260 3.41 -8.29 -2.96
N VAL A 261 2.30 -7.72 -3.49
CA VAL A 261 1.73 -8.09 -4.79
C VAL A 261 2.74 -7.86 -5.91
N ALA A 262 3.39 -6.69 -5.96
CA ALA A 262 4.40 -6.37 -6.95
C ALA A 262 5.63 -7.28 -6.86
N ARG A 263 6.14 -7.58 -5.65
CA ARG A 263 7.24 -8.54 -5.49
C ARG A 263 6.85 -9.94 -5.91
N ALA A 264 5.64 -10.40 -5.60
CA ALA A 264 5.16 -11.69 -6.08
C ALA A 264 5.10 -11.72 -7.62
N LEU A 265 4.66 -10.63 -8.26
CA LEU A 265 4.61 -10.50 -9.71
C LEU A 265 6.00 -10.57 -10.35
N THR A 266 6.96 -9.79 -9.86
CA THR A 266 8.30 -9.71 -10.50
C THR A 266 9.21 -10.85 -10.09
N GLN A 267 9.20 -11.23 -8.80
CA GLN A 267 10.20 -12.15 -8.23
C GLN A 267 9.75 -13.62 -8.23
N LEU A 268 8.45 -13.90 -8.10
CA LEU A 268 7.95 -15.28 -8.07
C LEU A 268 7.40 -15.72 -9.43
N HIS A 269 6.73 -14.82 -10.15
CA HIS A 269 6.15 -15.13 -11.47
C HIS A 269 7.05 -14.74 -12.65
N GLY A 270 8.16 -14.04 -12.41
CA GLY A 270 9.15 -13.71 -13.44
C GLY A 270 8.62 -12.79 -14.54
N TYR A 271 8.00 -11.68 -14.17
CA TYR A 271 7.34 -10.80 -15.13
C TYR A 271 8.24 -9.64 -15.61
N GLU A 272 9.04 -9.92 -16.65
CA GLU A 272 10.03 -8.99 -17.22
C GLU A 272 9.44 -7.71 -17.81
N ARG A 273 8.12 -7.61 -17.96
CA ARG A 273 7.48 -6.41 -18.52
C ARG A 273 7.43 -5.22 -17.56
N VAL A 274 7.90 -5.41 -16.33
CA VAL A 274 8.14 -4.34 -15.35
C VAL A 274 9.56 -3.80 -15.56
N LEU A 275 9.68 -2.49 -15.77
CA LEU A 275 10.97 -1.79 -15.91
C LEU A 275 11.62 -1.52 -14.55
N GLY A 276 10.79 -1.25 -13.55
CA GLY A 276 11.21 -0.94 -12.19
C GLY A 276 10.01 -0.71 -11.28
N VAL A 277 10.28 -0.58 -9.98
CA VAL A 277 9.26 -0.56 -8.95
C VAL A 277 9.54 0.56 -7.94
N VAL A 278 8.50 1.32 -7.64
CA VAL A 278 8.44 2.23 -6.49
C VAL A 278 7.56 1.60 -5.42
N HIS A 279 8.10 1.42 -4.21
CA HIS A 279 7.34 1.00 -3.04
C HIS A 279 7.15 2.16 -2.07
N GLY A 280 5.90 2.44 -1.68
CA GLY A 280 5.55 3.29 -0.55
C GLY A 280 5.02 2.49 0.61
N VAL A 281 5.57 2.71 1.80
CA VAL A 281 5.15 2.15 3.10
C VAL A 281 4.93 0.64 3.11
N GLN A 282 5.76 -0.11 2.39
CA GLN A 282 5.58 -1.56 2.30
C GLN A 282 5.83 -2.25 3.66
N PRO A 283 4.90 -3.06 4.18
CA PRO A 283 5.16 -3.99 5.29
C PRO A 283 5.96 -5.20 4.77
N ALA A 284 7.18 -4.97 4.34
CA ALA A 284 7.98 -5.93 3.58
C ALA A 284 8.22 -7.29 4.28
N THR A 285 8.18 -7.32 5.61
CA THR A 285 8.27 -8.51 6.46
C THR A 285 7.08 -8.62 7.43
N GLY A 286 5.97 -7.95 7.10
CA GLY A 286 4.73 -7.94 7.90
C GLY A 286 4.66 -6.84 8.96
N SER A 287 3.66 -6.90 9.81
CA SER A 287 3.41 -5.92 10.87
C SER A 287 2.75 -6.57 12.08
N SER A 288 3.31 -6.31 13.26
CA SER A 288 2.77 -6.76 14.55
C SER A 288 1.39 -6.17 14.87
N THR A 289 0.94 -5.12 14.16
CA THR A 289 -0.42 -4.57 14.30
C THR A 289 -1.51 -5.59 14.02
N ILE A 290 -1.27 -6.61 13.18
CA ILE A 290 -2.27 -7.66 12.94
C ILE A 290 -2.66 -8.37 14.24
N TYR A 291 -1.68 -8.58 15.14
CA TYR A 291 -1.91 -9.22 16.43
C TYR A 291 -2.81 -8.33 17.29
N HIS A 292 -2.48 -7.04 17.38
CA HIS A 292 -3.31 -6.06 18.07
C HIS A 292 -4.74 -6.08 17.54
N HIS A 293 -4.93 -5.96 16.22
CA HIS A 293 -6.26 -5.89 15.63
C HIS A 293 -7.07 -7.18 15.84
N MET A 294 -6.45 -8.35 15.76
CA MET A 294 -7.13 -9.63 15.99
C MET A 294 -7.46 -9.89 17.47
N ARG A 295 -6.78 -9.22 18.41
CA ARG A 295 -6.99 -9.37 19.86
C ARG A 295 -7.78 -8.24 20.52
N CYS A 296 -7.82 -7.06 19.91
CA CYS A 296 -8.43 -5.86 20.49
C CYS A 296 -9.48 -5.20 19.59
N GLY A 297 -9.53 -5.56 18.30
CA GLY A 297 -10.15 -4.71 17.28
C GLY A 297 -9.22 -3.62 16.77
N TYR A 298 -9.67 -2.87 15.76
CA TYR A 298 -8.95 -1.69 15.27
C TYR A 298 -9.01 -0.54 16.27
N GLU A 299 -8.32 0.55 15.99
CA GLU A 299 -8.41 1.80 16.75
C GLU A 299 -8.90 2.96 15.87
N GLY A 300 -9.34 4.05 16.52
CA GLY A 300 -9.76 5.27 15.85
C GLY A 300 -10.85 5.05 14.80
N ILE A 301 -10.72 5.70 13.64
CA ILE A 301 -11.73 5.66 12.57
C ILE A 301 -11.83 4.26 11.95
N ALA A 302 -10.75 3.48 11.96
CA ALA A 302 -10.73 2.11 11.43
C ALA A 302 -11.65 1.16 12.21
N GLN A 303 -11.93 1.42 13.51
CA GLN A 303 -12.91 0.65 14.30
C GLN A 303 -14.30 0.58 13.66
N VAL A 304 -14.73 1.68 13.05
CA VAL A 304 -16.08 1.79 12.49
C VAL A 304 -16.24 0.88 11.26
N VAL A 305 -15.13 0.54 10.61
CA VAL A 305 -15.12 -0.12 9.29
C VAL A 305 -14.50 -1.52 9.33
N LEU A 306 -13.59 -1.82 10.25
CA LEU A 306 -12.79 -3.06 10.17
C LEU A 306 -12.99 -4.04 11.31
N GLY A 307 -13.57 -3.58 12.41
CA GLY A 307 -13.81 -4.40 13.59
C GLY A 307 -13.52 -3.63 14.86
N ARG A 308 -14.49 -3.61 15.78
CA ARG A 308 -14.36 -2.91 17.06
C ARG A 308 -13.77 -3.78 18.18
N ASN A 309 -13.65 -5.09 17.94
CA ASN A 309 -13.16 -6.07 18.90
C ASN A 309 -12.53 -7.27 18.18
N ALA A 310 -11.95 -8.18 18.99
CA ALA A 310 -11.30 -9.40 18.53
C ALA A 310 -12.21 -10.26 17.64
N GLY A 311 -13.46 -10.51 18.06
CA GLY A 311 -14.38 -11.37 17.32
C GLY A 311 -14.75 -10.86 15.94
N GLU A 312 -14.97 -9.54 15.79
CA GLU A 312 -15.26 -8.93 14.49
C GLU A 312 -14.09 -9.03 13.51
N VAL A 313 -12.86 -8.75 13.97
CA VAL A 313 -11.66 -8.81 13.13
C VAL A 313 -11.29 -10.24 12.81
N THR A 314 -11.24 -11.12 13.83
CA THR A 314 -10.85 -12.52 13.69
C THR A 314 -11.77 -13.26 12.72
N ALA A 315 -13.07 -12.98 12.74
CA ALA A 315 -14.03 -13.65 11.85
C ALA A 315 -13.72 -13.44 10.36
N VAL A 316 -13.10 -12.32 9.99
CA VAL A 316 -12.71 -12.01 8.61
C VAL A 316 -11.25 -12.35 8.35
N VAL A 317 -10.33 -11.79 9.16
CA VAL A 317 -8.88 -11.89 8.92
C VAL A 317 -8.40 -13.33 8.97
N ALA A 318 -8.83 -14.13 9.95
CA ALA A 318 -8.41 -15.53 10.07
C ALA A 318 -8.84 -16.41 8.87
N ASN A 319 -9.78 -15.94 8.05
CA ASN A 319 -10.24 -16.63 6.86
C ASN A 319 -9.65 -16.08 5.55
N SER A 320 -8.92 -14.96 5.60
CA SER A 320 -8.33 -14.26 4.46
C SER A 320 -6.82 -14.48 4.42
N ALA A 321 -6.33 -15.13 3.37
CA ALA A 321 -4.89 -15.29 3.18
C ALA A 321 -4.20 -13.93 2.99
N GLY A 322 -4.76 -13.04 2.15
CA GLY A 322 -4.19 -11.72 1.92
C GLY A 322 -4.09 -10.86 3.18
N ALA A 323 -5.06 -10.95 4.09
CA ALA A 323 -4.98 -10.26 5.38
C ALA A 323 -3.96 -10.91 6.34
N LEU A 324 -3.91 -12.25 6.40
CA LEU A 324 -2.94 -12.96 7.24
C LEU A 324 -1.49 -12.82 6.76
N GLU A 325 -1.26 -12.58 5.47
CA GLU A 325 0.07 -12.27 4.90
C GLU A 325 0.62 -10.90 5.36
N LEU A 326 -0.16 -10.11 6.12
CA LEU A 326 0.36 -8.96 6.86
C LEU A 326 1.10 -9.39 8.14
N ALA A 327 0.93 -10.62 8.62
CA ALA A 327 1.56 -11.06 9.86
C ALA A 327 3.09 -11.06 9.76
N PRO A 328 3.82 -10.73 10.85
CA PRO A 328 5.28 -10.79 10.86
C PRO A 328 5.83 -12.11 10.31
N SER A 329 6.79 -12.05 9.38
CA SER A 329 7.51 -13.23 8.90
C SER A 329 8.55 -13.71 9.92
N ALA A 330 9.23 -14.83 9.65
CA ALA A 330 10.35 -15.30 10.46
C ALA A 330 11.53 -14.31 10.46
N GLU A 331 11.72 -13.57 9.37
CA GLU A 331 12.77 -12.55 9.21
C GLU A 331 12.37 -11.17 9.77
N TYR A 332 11.11 -10.98 10.17
CA TYR A 332 10.65 -9.74 10.78
C TYR A 332 11.52 -9.39 11.99
N ARG A 333 11.94 -8.13 12.09
CA ARG A 333 12.86 -7.65 13.14
C ARG A 333 14.14 -8.51 13.22
N GLU A 334 14.60 -9.01 12.09
CA GLU A 334 15.75 -9.93 11.96
C GLU A 334 15.60 -11.18 12.87
N GLY A 335 14.36 -11.66 13.01
CA GLY A 335 14.00 -12.82 13.83
C GLY A 335 13.92 -12.57 15.33
N ARG A 336 14.06 -11.33 15.79
CA ARG A 336 13.94 -10.98 17.22
C ARG A 336 12.47 -10.92 17.67
N PRO A 337 12.21 -11.09 18.97
CA PRO A 337 10.86 -11.07 19.50
C PRO A 337 10.20 -9.69 19.39
N TRP A 338 8.88 -9.70 19.28
CA TRP A 338 8.04 -8.50 19.21
C TRP A 338 6.78 -8.59 20.10
N LEU A 339 6.44 -9.78 20.61
CA LEU A 339 5.38 -10.02 21.58
C LEU A 339 5.99 -10.30 22.95
N PHE A 340 5.70 -9.47 23.94
CA PHE A 340 6.30 -9.51 25.27
C PHE A 340 5.23 -9.73 26.34
N LEU A 341 5.48 -10.70 27.22
CA LEU A 341 4.65 -10.91 28.42
C LEU A 341 5.43 -10.34 29.61
N CYS A 342 4.89 -9.29 30.21
CA CYS A 342 5.55 -8.51 31.25
C CYS A 342 4.77 -8.53 32.57
N ASP A 343 5.51 -8.48 33.68
CA ASP A 343 4.91 -8.24 34.99
C ASP A 343 4.36 -6.81 35.13
N ALA A 344 3.77 -6.50 36.29
CA ALA A 344 3.23 -5.17 36.57
C ALA A 344 4.29 -4.06 36.55
N GLN A 345 5.57 -4.39 36.71
CA GLN A 345 6.72 -3.48 36.68
C GLN A 345 7.28 -3.29 35.26
N GLY A 346 6.74 -4.02 34.27
CA GLY A 346 7.20 -3.95 32.88
C GLY A 346 8.39 -4.87 32.58
N GLN A 347 8.78 -5.73 33.52
CA GLN A 347 9.86 -6.70 33.28
C GLN A 347 9.32 -7.92 32.55
N VAL A 348 10.04 -8.36 31.52
CA VAL A 348 9.68 -9.56 30.76
C VAL A 348 9.71 -10.77 31.69
N LEU A 349 8.59 -11.50 31.73
CA LEU A 349 8.42 -12.70 32.53
C LEU A 349 9.32 -13.84 32.02
N LYS A 350 9.48 -14.90 32.82
CA LYS A 350 10.20 -16.11 32.43
C LYS A 350 9.24 -17.28 32.22
N ASP A 351 9.54 -18.14 31.26
CA ASP A 351 8.82 -19.41 31.05
C ASP A 351 9.31 -20.51 32.00
N ILE A 352 8.82 -21.74 31.79
CA ILE A 352 9.13 -22.91 32.61
C ILE A 352 10.62 -23.29 32.58
N ASP A 353 11.33 -22.96 31.50
CA ASP A 353 12.77 -23.21 31.33
C ASP A 353 13.61 -22.01 31.80
N GLY A 354 12.97 -20.98 32.34
CA GLY A 354 13.62 -19.76 32.80
C GLY A 354 14.03 -18.79 31.68
N LYS A 355 13.58 -19.00 30.44
CA LYS A 355 13.84 -18.11 29.30
C LYS A 355 12.84 -16.94 29.29
N PRO A 356 13.22 -15.77 28.75
CA PRO A 356 12.30 -14.64 28.63
C PRO A 356 11.07 -14.99 27.78
N ARG A 357 9.87 -14.64 28.25
CA ARG A 357 8.61 -14.75 27.51
C ARG A 357 8.45 -13.61 26.50
N ALA A 358 9.41 -13.58 25.58
CA ALA A 358 9.47 -12.67 24.44
C ALA A 358 9.44 -13.53 23.17
N TYR A 359 8.37 -13.39 22.38
CA TYR A 359 8.07 -14.25 21.24
C TYR A 359 8.21 -13.52 19.89
N PRO A 360 8.65 -14.20 18.82
CA PRO A 360 9.11 -15.60 18.82
C PRO A 360 10.43 -15.76 19.58
N GLN A 361 10.52 -16.82 20.40
CA GLN A 361 11.72 -17.21 21.13
C GLN A 361 12.71 -17.96 20.21
N ASN A 362 12.20 -18.62 19.17
CA ASN A 362 12.98 -19.51 18.31
C ASN A 362 12.79 -19.19 16.81
N GLN A 363 12.48 -17.92 16.50
CA GLN A 363 12.32 -17.37 15.16
C GLN A 363 11.16 -18.00 14.35
N ASP A 364 10.21 -18.68 15.01
CA ASP A 364 9.04 -19.26 14.35
C ASP A 364 7.75 -18.63 14.88
N PRO A 365 7.34 -17.46 14.36
CA PRO A 365 6.10 -16.84 14.81
C PRO A 365 4.85 -17.63 14.39
N TYR A 366 4.96 -18.53 13.41
CA TYR A 366 3.84 -19.31 12.89
C TYR A 366 3.36 -20.33 13.91
N GLU A 367 4.29 -21.12 14.48
CA GLU A 367 3.97 -22.08 15.54
C GLU A 367 3.84 -21.40 16.91
N GLU A 368 4.78 -20.51 17.25
CA GLU A 368 4.88 -19.97 18.61
C GLU A 368 3.76 -18.98 18.96
N ILE A 369 3.21 -18.28 17.94
CA ILE A 369 2.23 -17.21 18.14
C ILE A 369 0.95 -17.50 17.35
N TYR A 370 1.04 -17.74 16.04
CA TYR A 370 -0.15 -17.71 15.17
C TYR A 370 -1.05 -18.93 15.35
N LYS A 371 -0.47 -20.13 15.42
CA LYS A 371 -1.22 -21.37 15.66
C LYS A 371 -1.45 -21.66 17.14
N SER A 372 -0.70 -21.02 18.03
CA SER A 372 -0.88 -21.19 19.48
C SER A 372 -2.32 -20.87 19.90
N SER A 373 -2.96 -21.82 20.58
CA SER A 373 -4.31 -21.68 21.14
C SER A 373 -4.31 -21.15 22.57
N THR A 374 -3.13 -20.90 23.15
CA THR A 374 -2.99 -20.33 24.50
C THR A 374 -3.50 -18.90 24.54
N TRP A 375 -3.69 -18.36 25.75
CA TRP A 375 -4.23 -17.02 25.98
C TRP A 375 -3.47 -15.89 25.28
N TYR A 376 -2.18 -16.07 24.97
CA TYR A 376 -1.34 -15.11 24.27
C TYR A 376 -1.23 -15.39 22.75
N GLY A 377 -1.81 -16.47 22.25
CA GLY A 377 -1.80 -16.78 20.82
C GLY A 377 -2.59 -15.77 19.98
N LEU A 378 -2.42 -15.82 18.65
CA LEU A 378 -3.13 -14.93 17.72
C LEU A 378 -4.64 -15.19 17.73
N VAL A 379 -5.04 -16.47 17.75
CA VAL A 379 -6.44 -16.90 17.90
C VAL A 379 -6.52 -17.85 19.09
N PRO A 380 -6.63 -17.33 20.32
CA PRO A 380 -6.76 -18.15 21.53
C PRO A 380 -8.01 -19.02 21.48
N GLU A 381 -8.11 -20.02 22.34
CA GLU A 381 -9.24 -20.96 22.34
C GLU A 381 -10.61 -20.27 22.48
N GLN A 382 -10.70 -19.19 23.28
CA GLN A 382 -11.92 -18.38 23.40
C GLN A 382 -12.43 -17.79 22.06
N ASN A 383 -11.52 -17.57 21.11
CA ASN A 383 -11.81 -16.96 19.82
C ASN A 383 -11.97 -18.01 18.69
N ALA A 384 -11.78 -19.30 18.99
CA ALA A 384 -11.95 -20.38 18.01
C ALA A 384 -13.35 -20.40 17.39
N GLN A 385 -14.35 -19.95 18.14
CA GLN A 385 -15.74 -19.79 17.67
C GLN A 385 -15.87 -18.84 16.46
N TYR A 386 -14.98 -17.84 16.34
CA TYR A 386 -15.02 -16.84 15.27
C TYR A 386 -14.42 -17.35 13.96
N LEU A 387 -13.64 -18.43 13.97
CA LEU A 387 -13.06 -19.02 12.77
C LEU A 387 -14.14 -19.46 11.77
N ASP A 388 -15.29 -19.93 12.27
CA ASP A 388 -16.45 -20.29 11.45
C ASP A 388 -17.77 -20.14 12.23
N LEU A 389 -18.51 -19.08 11.91
CA LEU A 389 -19.81 -18.71 12.47
C LEU A 389 -20.99 -19.29 11.67
N SER A 390 -20.74 -20.18 10.71
CA SER A 390 -21.79 -20.92 10.02
C SER A 390 -22.42 -22.00 10.93
N ASN A 391 -23.66 -22.39 10.63
CA ASN A 391 -24.42 -23.32 11.49
C ASN A 391 -23.69 -24.66 11.64
N THR A 392 -23.64 -25.16 12.88
CA THR A 392 -22.88 -26.35 13.31
C THR A 392 -23.27 -27.64 12.59
N GLU A 393 -24.51 -27.78 12.12
CA GLU A 393 -25.02 -28.98 11.42
C GLU A 393 -24.33 -29.26 10.07
N ASN A 394 -23.55 -28.31 9.52
CA ASN A 394 -22.90 -28.43 8.21
C ASN A 394 -21.36 -28.40 8.25
N LYS A 395 -20.71 -28.48 9.42
CA LYS A 395 -19.25 -28.37 9.55
C LYS A 395 -18.55 -29.66 9.09
N LYS A 396 -18.19 -29.72 7.80
CA LYS A 396 -17.44 -30.85 7.20
C LYS A 396 -15.97 -30.94 7.64
N LYS A 397 -15.40 -29.87 8.20
CA LYS A 397 -13.97 -29.76 8.59
C LYS A 397 -13.83 -28.89 9.84
N ASN A 398 -12.83 -29.19 10.67
CA ASN A 398 -12.51 -28.40 11.85
C ASN A 398 -11.99 -27.00 11.44
N PRO A 399 -12.63 -25.89 11.87
CA PRO A 399 -12.21 -24.53 11.54
C PRO A 399 -10.77 -24.20 11.94
N ARG A 400 -10.29 -24.73 13.08
CA ARG A 400 -8.91 -24.56 13.54
C ARG A 400 -7.91 -25.14 12.54
N VAL A 401 -8.16 -26.36 12.05
CA VAL A 401 -7.31 -27.02 11.04
C VAL A 401 -7.29 -26.24 9.71
N ILE A 402 -8.39 -25.58 9.34
CA ILE A 402 -8.42 -24.73 8.13
C ILE A 402 -7.57 -23.49 8.34
N PHE A 403 -7.65 -22.87 9.52
CA PHE A 403 -6.84 -21.71 9.89
C PHE A 403 -5.35 -22.07 9.93
N GLU A 404 -4.96 -23.16 10.59
CA GLU A 404 -3.57 -23.62 10.66
C GLU A 404 -2.98 -23.85 9.26
N LYS A 405 -3.75 -24.45 8.33
CA LYS A 405 -3.32 -24.62 6.94
C LYS A 405 -3.15 -23.29 6.18
N LYS A 406 -3.90 -22.25 6.55
CA LYS A 406 -3.67 -20.91 6.01
C LYS A 406 -2.37 -20.33 6.59
N ILE A 407 -2.10 -20.54 7.88
CA ILE A 407 -0.83 -20.14 8.50
C ILE A 407 0.36 -20.86 7.84
N ASP A 408 0.23 -22.14 7.48
CA ASP A 408 1.25 -22.85 6.68
C ASP A 408 1.48 -22.17 5.32
N ALA A 409 0.39 -21.89 4.60
CA ALA A 409 0.47 -21.29 3.27
C ALA A 409 1.07 -19.86 3.28
N ILE A 410 0.80 -19.05 4.32
CA ILE A 410 1.45 -17.74 4.44
C ILE A 410 2.93 -17.88 4.80
N ALA A 411 3.32 -18.88 5.61
CA ALA A 411 4.72 -19.13 5.94
C ALA A 411 5.52 -19.47 4.68
N ASP A 412 4.98 -20.36 3.84
CA ASP A 412 5.57 -20.69 2.54
C ASP A 412 5.70 -19.44 1.64
N PHE A 413 4.65 -18.62 1.55
CA PHE A 413 4.68 -17.39 0.77
C PHE A 413 5.70 -16.37 1.29
N HIS A 414 5.79 -16.18 2.61
CA HIS A 414 6.78 -15.30 3.23
C HIS A 414 8.20 -15.77 2.92
N ASN A 415 8.48 -17.07 3.08
CA ASN A 415 9.80 -17.65 2.83
C ASN A 415 10.22 -17.52 1.36
N GLU A 416 9.30 -17.77 0.43
CA GLU A 416 9.55 -17.57 -0.99
C GLU A 416 9.85 -16.10 -1.32
N LEU A 417 9.07 -15.15 -0.77
CA LEU A 417 9.31 -13.72 -0.97
C LEU A 417 10.63 -13.24 -0.36
N ALA A 418 10.99 -13.75 0.83
CA ALA A 418 12.26 -13.45 1.48
C ALA A 418 13.44 -13.94 0.63
N THR A 419 13.33 -15.15 0.08
CA THR A 419 14.36 -15.75 -0.80
C THR A 419 14.47 -15.01 -2.14
N ALA A 420 13.34 -14.66 -2.74
CA ALA A 420 13.31 -14.05 -4.08
C ALA A 420 13.63 -12.54 -4.08
N GLY A 421 13.55 -11.88 -2.92
CA GLY A 421 14.00 -10.51 -2.72
C GLY A 421 13.12 -9.44 -3.40
N TYR A 422 13.77 -8.53 -4.12
CA TYR A 422 13.17 -7.34 -4.73
C TYR A 422 13.60 -7.18 -6.18
N HIS A 423 12.81 -6.46 -6.97
CA HIS A 423 13.20 -6.08 -8.33
C HIS A 423 14.52 -5.28 -8.29
N VAL A 424 15.40 -5.46 -9.28
CA VAL A 424 16.76 -4.86 -9.24
C VAL A 424 16.72 -3.32 -9.28
N GLU A 425 15.66 -2.78 -9.90
CA GLU A 425 15.33 -1.36 -9.99
C GLU A 425 14.23 -0.99 -8.99
N THR A 426 14.52 -1.13 -7.70
CA THR A 426 13.56 -0.83 -6.61
C THR A 426 13.93 0.45 -5.87
N TYR A 427 12.95 1.36 -5.79
CA TYR A 427 13.00 2.62 -5.02
C TYR A 427 11.94 2.56 -3.92
N VAL A 428 12.35 2.58 -2.65
CA VAL A 428 11.44 2.43 -1.51
C VAL A 428 11.37 3.72 -0.71
N HIS A 429 10.19 4.09 -0.22
CA HIS A 429 10.06 5.07 0.85
C HIS A 429 9.12 4.56 1.94
N TYR A 430 9.37 4.91 3.19
CA TYR A 430 8.60 4.43 4.34
C TYR A 430 8.62 5.43 5.51
N GLY A 431 7.59 5.38 6.35
CA GLY A 431 7.52 6.18 7.57
C GLY A 431 8.29 5.49 8.71
N ALA A 432 9.18 6.24 9.34
CA ALA A 432 10.00 5.82 10.46
C ALA A 432 10.04 6.94 11.50
N ASP A 433 9.02 6.97 12.36
CA ASP A 433 8.86 8.02 13.37
C ASP A 433 8.53 7.45 14.74
N ASP A 434 9.32 7.82 15.75
CA ASP A 434 9.18 7.32 17.12
C ASP A 434 7.93 7.88 17.83
N SER A 435 7.33 8.95 17.31
CA SER A 435 6.04 9.46 17.80
C SER A 435 4.84 8.63 17.35
N ARG A 436 5.05 7.57 16.56
CA ARG A 436 4.03 6.63 16.07
C ARG A 436 4.38 5.23 16.54
N HIS A 437 3.86 4.81 17.69
CA HIS A 437 4.25 3.56 18.32
C HIS A 437 3.98 2.31 17.44
N SER A 438 3.01 2.39 16.53
CA SER A 438 2.73 1.41 15.47
C SER A 438 2.54 -0.02 15.97
N TRP A 439 2.10 -0.17 17.23
CA TRP A 439 2.07 -1.46 17.95
C TRP A 439 3.35 -2.28 17.72
N ARG A 440 4.52 -1.62 17.69
CA ARG A 440 5.78 -2.26 17.34
C ARG A 440 6.21 -3.29 18.38
N ASP A 441 6.15 -2.92 19.66
CA ASP A 441 6.27 -3.84 20.79
C ASP A 441 4.85 -4.17 21.28
N LEU A 442 4.40 -5.41 21.09
CA LEU A 442 3.14 -5.89 21.64
C LEU A 442 3.37 -6.37 23.06
N ILE A 443 2.82 -5.66 24.05
CA ILE A 443 3.11 -5.94 25.46
C ILE A 443 1.83 -6.34 26.18
N TRP A 444 1.76 -7.59 26.62
CA TRP A 444 0.79 -8.02 27.63
C TRP A 444 1.38 -7.77 29.03
N LYS A 445 0.85 -6.79 29.75
CA LYS A 445 1.30 -6.41 31.09
C LYS A 445 0.33 -6.91 32.17
N GLY A 446 0.80 -7.73 33.10
CA GLY A 446 0.01 -8.27 34.22
C GLY A 446 0.45 -9.67 34.65
N ASP A 447 -0.25 -10.26 35.62
CA ASP A 447 0.03 -11.61 36.13
C ASP A 447 -0.71 -12.69 35.32
N PRO A 448 -0.02 -13.51 34.51
CA PRO A 448 -0.66 -14.57 33.72
C PRO A 448 -0.96 -15.83 34.54
N THR A 449 -0.48 -15.94 35.79
CA THR A 449 -0.63 -17.15 36.62
C THR A 449 -2.07 -17.68 36.63
N PRO A 450 -3.12 -16.84 36.81
CA PRO A 450 -4.50 -17.32 36.83
C PRO A 450 -5.02 -17.83 35.47
N LEU A 451 -4.39 -17.45 34.36
CA LEU A 451 -4.72 -17.88 33.00
C LEU A 451 -4.02 -19.20 32.64
N GLU A 452 -3.00 -19.59 33.39
CA GLU A 452 -2.13 -20.74 33.08
C GLU A 452 -2.32 -21.91 34.07
N THR A 453 -3.18 -21.75 35.07
CA THR A 453 -3.58 -22.86 35.93
C THR A 453 -4.28 -23.98 35.13
N PRO A 454 -4.08 -25.27 35.48
CA PRO A 454 -4.76 -26.37 34.79
C PRO A 454 -6.29 -26.19 34.80
N GLY A 455 -6.90 -26.21 33.61
CA GLY A 455 -8.34 -26.00 33.45
C GLY A 455 -8.78 -24.53 33.50
N ALA A 456 -7.86 -23.57 33.33
CA ALA A 456 -8.20 -22.15 33.21
C ALA A 456 -9.22 -21.90 32.09
N THR A 457 -10.24 -21.10 32.40
CA THR A 457 -11.37 -20.74 31.52
C THR A 457 -11.58 -19.22 31.47
N LEU A 458 -10.55 -18.45 31.89
CA LEU A 458 -10.60 -17.01 31.81
C LEU A 458 -10.54 -16.56 30.36
N ASN A 459 -11.45 -15.67 30.00
CA ASN A 459 -11.47 -15.01 28.71
C ASN A 459 -11.15 -13.52 28.89
N ASP A 460 -10.52 -12.91 27.88
CA ASP A 460 -10.43 -11.46 27.77
C ASP A 460 -11.77 -10.83 27.36
N ASP A 461 -11.79 -9.50 27.37
CA ASP A 461 -12.93 -8.69 26.94
C ASP A 461 -13.01 -8.46 25.42
N GLU A 462 -12.18 -9.15 24.64
CA GLU A 462 -11.99 -8.95 23.20
C GLU A 462 -11.51 -7.53 22.80
N ASN A 463 -11.11 -6.73 23.78
CA ASN A 463 -10.64 -5.35 23.62
C ASN A 463 -9.29 -5.12 24.33
N GLY A 464 -8.56 -6.20 24.62
CA GLY A 464 -7.18 -6.16 25.07
C GLY A 464 -6.98 -6.30 26.58
N THR A 465 -7.98 -6.68 27.38
CA THR A 465 -7.76 -6.94 28.81
C THR A 465 -8.46 -8.19 29.34
N TYR A 466 -7.74 -8.95 30.18
CA TYR A 466 -8.31 -10.02 31.00
C TYR A 466 -8.88 -9.50 32.33
N ASN A 467 -8.70 -8.21 32.64
CA ASN A 467 -9.30 -7.63 33.84
C ASN A 467 -10.83 -7.61 33.71
N SER A 468 -11.50 -7.92 34.81
CA SER A 468 -12.96 -7.87 34.90
C SER A 468 -13.39 -7.33 36.25
N TRP A 469 -14.70 -7.23 36.45
CA TRP A 469 -15.26 -6.92 37.77
C TRP A 469 -14.79 -7.92 38.85
N PHE A 470 -14.54 -9.18 38.47
CA PHE A 470 -14.26 -10.28 39.40
C PHE A 470 -12.77 -10.57 39.62
N ARG A 471 -11.88 -10.12 38.72
CA ARG A 471 -10.42 -10.31 38.83
C ARG A 471 -9.67 -9.10 38.25
N ARG A 472 -8.64 -8.65 38.96
CA ARG A 472 -7.77 -7.52 38.58
C ARG A 472 -6.30 -7.91 38.61
N GLY A 473 -5.45 -7.12 37.95
CA GLY A 473 -4.01 -7.37 37.84
C GLY A 473 -3.66 -8.42 36.79
N LEU A 474 -4.63 -8.80 35.95
CA LEU A 474 -4.47 -9.77 34.87
C LEU A 474 -3.88 -9.10 33.61
N PRO A 475 -3.35 -9.91 32.67
CA PRO A 475 -2.71 -9.39 31.47
C PRO A 475 -3.61 -8.40 30.72
N THR A 476 -3.03 -7.27 30.35
CA THR A 476 -3.64 -6.22 29.51
C THR A 476 -2.65 -5.77 28.45
N ILE A 477 -3.09 -5.63 27.20
CA ILE A 477 -2.29 -5.05 26.14
C ILE A 477 -2.08 -3.57 26.44
N VAL A 478 -0.82 -3.14 26.45
CA VAL A 478 -0.45 -1.74 26.69
C VAL A 478 0.43 -1.22 25.56
N GLN A 479 0.36 0.09 25.34
CA GLN A 479 1.21 0.77 24.36
C GLN A 479 2.67 0.69 24.80
N GLY A 480 3.55 0.28 23.88
CA GLY A 480 5.00 0.32 24.06
C GLY A 480 5.59 1.75 24.01
N PRO A 481 6.94 1.88 24.02
CA PRO A 481 7.93 0.81 23.90
C PRO A 481 8.13 0.01 25.20
N LEU A 482 8.81 -1.14 25.09
CA LEU A 482 9.21 -1.95 26.24
C LEU A 482 10.13 -1.16 27.19
N GLU A 483 9.90 -1.22 28.51
CA GLU A 483 10.65 -0.42 29.48
C GLU A 483 12.16 -0.74 29.50
N ALA A 484 12.53 -1.99 29.27
CA ALA A 484 13.92 -2.45 29.16
C ALA A 484 14.22 -2.97 27.74
N GLY A 485 14.30 -2.04 26.78
CA GLY A 485 14.55 -2.37 25.37
C GLY A 485 15.96 -2.92 25.10
N ASN A 486 16.07 -3.81 24.11
CA ASN A 486 17.37 -4.25 23.58
C ASN A 486 17.98 -3.14 22.71
N PRO A 487 19.26 -2.76 22.90
CA PRO A 487 19.90 -1.74 22.06
C PRO A 487 19.85 -2.02 20.55
N LEU A 488 19.85 -3.29 20.13
CA LEU A 488 19.75 -3.69 18.72
C LEU A 488 18.40 -3.30 18.08
N ASP A 489 17.39 -3.05 18.90
CA ASP A 489 16.04 -2.72 18.45
C ASP A 489 15.82 -1.23 18.21
N ALA A 490 16.80 -0.37 18.53
CA ALA A 490 16.66 1.09 18.46
C ALA A 490 16.41 1.62 17.04
N SER A 491 16.97 0.98 16.01
CA SER A 491 16.74 1.36 14.61
C SER A 491 15.31 1.04 14.16
N GLY A 492 14.68 0.04 14.74
CA GLY A 492 13.39 -0.49 14.30
C GLY A 492 12.17 -0.02 15.10
N SER A 493 12.36 0.82 16.12
CA SER A 493 11.25 1.40 16.89
C SER A 493 10.42 2.41 16.07
N GLY A 494 9.21 2.69 16.55
CA GLY A 494 8.27 3.59 15.86
C GLY A 494 7.74 2.99 14.55
N GLY A 495 7.24 3.85 13.67
CA GLY A 495 6.73 3.46 12.36
C GLY A 495 5.82 4.53 11.76
N ASP A 496 4.76 4.09 11.08
CA ASP A 496 3.76 4.94 10.42
C ASP A 496 2.32 4.71 10.92
N GLU A 497 2.15 4.23 12.16
CA GLU A 497 0.92 3.71 12.79
C GLU A 497 0.57 2.26 12.41
N THR A 498 0.80 1.84 11.16
CA THR A 498 0.46 0.48 10.71
C THR A 498 1.69 -0.41 10.53
N VAL A 499 2.78 0.14 10.03
CA VAL A 499 4.01 -0.59 9.71
C VAL A 499 5.10 -0.10 10.64
N PRO A 500 5.55 -0.95 11.58
CA PRO A 500 6.74 -0.68 12.35
C PRO A 500 7.96 -0.44 11.47
N THR A 501 8.86 0.43 11.93
CA THR A 501 10.12 0.71 11.25
C THR A 501 10.93 -0.57 11.00
N ASP A 502 10.83 -1.57 11.88
CA ASP A 502 11.40 -2.93 11.69
C ASP A 502 11.12 -3.50 10.30
N SER A 503 9.86 -3.44 9.84
CA SER A 503 9.49 -3.93 8.52
C SER A 503 9.67 -2.89 7.44
N GLY A 504 9.43 -1.60 7.72
CA GLY A 504 9.58 -0.54 6.73
C GLY A 504 11.01 -0.43 6.19
N GLN A 505 12.00 -0.68 7.04
CA GLN A 505 13.42 -0.63 6.67
C GLN A 505 13.97 -1.93 6.07
N ALA A 506 13.20 -3.04 6.11
CA ALA A 506 13.68 -4.33 5.62
C ALA A 506 14.15 -4.31 4.14
N PRO A 507 13.53 -3.54 3.22
CA PRO A 507 14.07 -3.39 1.87
C PRO A 507 15.47 -2.74 1.84
N ALA A 508 15.72 -1.73 2.68
CA ALA A 508 17.03 -1.08 2.78
C ALA A 508 18.11 -2.08 3.21
N LEU A 509 17.81 -2.87 4.25
CA LEU A 509 18.67 -3.95 4.76
C LEU A 509 18.93 -5.04 3.70
N ALA A 510 17.95 -5.30 2.83
CA ALA A 510 18.08 -6.22 1.69
C ALA A 510 18.84 -5.61 0.50
N GLY A 511 19.30 -4.35 0.60
CA GLY A 511 20.20 -3.76 -0.38
C GLY A 511 19.53 -3.19 -1.62
N VAL A 512 18.25 -2.80 -1.57
CA VAL A 512 17.56 -2.12 -2.68
C VAL A 512 18.33 -0.89 -3.19
N LYS A 513 18.01 -0.46 -4.40
CA LYS A 513 18.73 0.61 -5.11
C LYS A 513 18.63 1.95 -4.39
N ALA A 514 17.45 2.31 -3.90
CA ALA A 514 17.24 3.50 -3.06
C ALA A 514 16.23 3.21 -1.96
N SER A 515 16.46 3.79 -0.77
CA SER A 515 15.52 3.72 0.36
C SER A 515 15.42 5.07 1.05
N PHE A 516 14.22 5.63 1.13
CA PHE A 516 13.92 6.92 1.75
C PHE A 516 13.23 6.72 3.10
N ARG A 517 13.96 7.02 4.16
CA ARG A 517 13.51 6.88 5.54
C ARG A 517 12.90 8.18 6.03
N HIS A 518 11.57 8.31 6.01
CA HIS A 518 10.87 9.56 6.32
C HIS A 518 10.43 9.67 7.78
N GLY A 519 10.62 10.82 8.41
CA GLY A 519 10.22 11.09 9.80
C GLY A 519 11.38 11.17 10.77
N SER A 520 11.10 11.14 12.08
CA SER A 520 12.08 11.43 13.14
C SER A 520 13.33 10.54 13.14
N LYS A 521 13.24 9.34 12.56
CA LYS A 521 14.38 8.39 12.46
C LYS A 521 15.14 8.51 11.15
N GLY A 522 14.68 9.36 10.25
CA GLY A 522 15.35 9.73 9.00
C GLY A 522 16.32 10.88 9.19
N LYS A 523 16.97 11.27 8.08
CA LYS A 523 17.82 12.46 7.98
C LYS A 523 17.37 13.31 6.79
N GLY A 524 17.98 14.48 6.62
CA GLY A 524 17.78 15.35 5.47
C GLY A 524 16.96 16.60 5.77
N GLN A 525 17.32 17.72 5.14
CA GLN A 525 16.69 19.02 5.40
C GLN A 525 15.22 19.11 4.96
N ALA A 526 14.82 18.33 3.96
CA ALA A 526 13.43 18.24 3.51
C ALA A 526 12.59 17.21 4.31
N ASN A 527 13.23 16.50 5.24
CA ASN A 527 12.63 15.40 6.02
C ASN A 527 12.45 15.75 7.52
N THR A 528 12.26 17.03 7.83
CA THR A 528 12.15 17.53 9.22
C THR A 528 10.74 17.42 9.81
N LYS A 529 9.71 17.23 8.97
CA LYS A 529 8.33 17.05 9.42
C LYS A 529 8.17 15.67 10.09
N ARG A 530 7.25 15.60 11.06
CA ARG A 530 6.78 14.31 11.62
C ARG A 530 6.48 13.33 10.49
N GLY A 531 6.85 12.07 10.65
CA GLY A 531 6.53 11.00 9.71
C GLY A 531 5.03 10.95 9.43
N TYR A 532 4.66 10.68 8.19
CA TYR A 532 3.26 10.53 7.79
C TYR A 532 2.64 9.28 8.42
N GLU A 533 1.30 9.27 8.48
CA GLU A 533 0.54 8.06 8.81
C GLU A 533 0.43 7.17 7.57
N HIS A 534 0.26 5.87 7.78
CA HIS A 534 0.28 4.84 6.75
C HIS A 534 -0.75 5.06 5.62
N GLN A 535 -2.03 5.15 5.95
CA GLN A 535 -3.13 5.22 4.98
C GLN A 535 -3.00 6.44 4.07
N GLU A 536 -2.66 7.59 4.66
CA GLU A 536 -2.56 8.86 3.95
C GLU A 536 -1.11 9.17 3.51
N SER A 537 -0.21 8.17 3.52
CA SER A 537 1.23 8.37 3.26
C SER A 537 1.49 9.06 1.91
N TYR A 538 0.78 8.66 0.86
CA TYR A 538 0.91 9.26 -0.48
C TYR A 538 0.33 10.67 -0.61
N ASN A 539 -0.34 11.19 0.42
CA ASN A 539 -0.74 12.59 0.51
C ASN A 539 0.36 13.47 1.14
N ASP A 540 1.44 12.88 1.66
CA ASP A 540 2.63 13.60 2.11
C ASP A 540 3.57 13.91 0.93
N ALA A 541 4.11 15.14 0.92
CA ALA A 541 4.99 15.63 -0.13
C ALA A 541 6.24 14.76 -0.33
N ARG A 542 6.76 14.13 0.73
CA ARG A 542 7.95 13.27 0.67
C ARG A 542 7.69 11.95 -0.05
N ALA A 543 6.55 11.32 0.21
CA ALA A 543 6.14 10.11 -0.50
C ALA A 543 5.88 10.40 -2.00
N GLN A 544 5.26 11.54 -2.30
CA GLN A 544 5.03 12.02 -3.66
C GLN A 544 6.36 12.30 -4.39
N TRP A 545 7.29 12.96 -3.71
CA TRP A 545 8.63 13.23 -4.24
C TRP A 545 9.37 11.94 -4.55
N ALA A 546 9.42 11.00 -3.60
CA ALA A 546 10.11 9.72 -3.78
C ALA A 546 9.49 8.87 -4.91
N ALA A 547 8.17 8.94 -5.09
CA ALA A 547 7.51 8.24 -6.18
C ALA A 547 7.84 8.82 -7.55
N LEU A 548 7.73 10.13 -7.71
CA LEU A 548 8.12 10.81 -8.96
C LEU A 548 9.61 10.63 -9.25
N TYR A 549 10.45 10.71 -8.22
CA TYR A 549 11.88 10.46 -8.32
C TYR A 549 12.18 9.06 -8.84
N GLY A 550 11.57 8.04 -8.24
CA GLY A 550 11.71 6.65 -8.70
C GLY A 550 11.27 6.48 -10.15
N VAL A 551 10.12 7.05 -10.53
CA VAL A 551 9.63 7.00 -11.93
C VAL A 551 10.64 7.61 -12.91
N ILE A 552 11.20 8.79 -12.62
CA ILE A 552 12.19 9.42 -13.48
C ILE A 552 13.47 8.58 -13.59
N LYS A 553 13.99 8.07 -12.46
CA LYS A 553 15.21 7.24 -12.48
C LYS A 553 15.01 5.92 -13.23
N ILE A 554 13.87 5.25 -13.02
CA ILE A 554 13.53 3.99 -13.73
C ILE A 554 13.38 4.25 -15.24
N THR A 555 12.81 5.39 -15.64
CA THR A 555 12.62 5.75 -17.05
C THR A 555 13.94 5.82 -17.83
N GLN A 556 15.07 6.04 -17.17
CA GLN A 556 16.36 6.08 -17.84
C GLN A 556 16.76 4.74 -18.47
N LEU A 557 16.10 3.65 -18.07
CA LEU A 557 16.29 2.30 -18.62
C LEU A 557 15.40 2.01 -19.85
N ALA A 558 14.47 2.91 -20.17
CA ALA A 558 13.64 2.79 -21.35
C ALA A 558 14.45 3.07 -22.63
N ASP A 559 14.14 2.31 -23.69
CA ASP A 559 14.89 2.30 -24.95
C ASP A 559 14.00 2.23 -26.22
N TRP A 560 12.67 2.29 -26.07
CA TRP A 560 11.75 2.12 -27.20
C TRP A 560 11.35 3.42 -27.88
N HIS A 561 11.62 4.58 -27.28
CA HIS A 561 11.42 5.85 -27.97
C HIS A 561 12.37 5.94 -29.18
N PRO A 562 11.91 6.39 -30.37
CA PRO A 562 12.73 6.38 -31.60
C PRO A 562 14.08 7.12 -31.48
N ASN A 563 14.10 8.23 -30.73
CA ASN A 563 15.33 9.01 -30.51
C ASN A 563 16.32 8.37 -29.52
N ASP A 564 15.97 7.25 -28.87
CA ASP A 564 16.86 6.56 -27.93
C ASP A 564 17.77 5.55 -28.66
N LYS A 565 17.44 5.19 -29.91
CA LYS A 565 18.23 4.29 -30.78
C LYS A 565 19.40 4.97 -31.51
N GLY A 566 19.60 6.28 -31.33
CA GLY A 566 20.56 7.09 -32.11
C GLY A 566 21.92 7.35 -31.43
N GLY A 567 22.24 6.67 -30.33
CA GLY A 567 23.50 6.81 -29.60
C GLY A 567 24.44 5.62 -29.82
N THR A 568 24.97 5.48 -31.03
CA THR A 568 26.22 4.71 -31.30
C THR A 568 27.13 5.55 -32.15
#